data_AF-A0A9X2A6N0-F1
#
_entry.id   AF-A0A9X2A6N0-F1
#
_cell.length_a   1.000
_cell.length_b   1.000
_cell.length_c   1.000
_cell.angle_alpha   90.00
_cell.angle_beta   90.00
_cell.angle_gamma   90.00
#
_symmetry.space_group_name_H-M   'P 1'
#
loop_
_entity.id
_entity.type
_entity.pdbx_description
1 polymer ?
#
loop_
_entity_poly.entity_id
_entity_poly.type
_entity_poly.pdbx_seq_one_letter_code
_entity_poly.pdbx_strand_id
1 'polypeptide(L)'
;MRLWKKKETIELLEKLRVMNYKSAFIYKIAFSNEKRLILRNFYRKLYAQKLAFLKDIEKKIDQVKKEISPIEDPKLLAFYKRRRCEFSQLYLKYKLNYTYAKVYKREFKSFKKYQKYLSKINHASVRAVLLEHKHKVKTNIGEMNNTGIMKFPVA
;
A
#
# COMPACT_ATOMS: atom_id res chain seq x y z
N MET A 1 -5.53 -16.47 18.81
CA MET A 1 -6.13 -15.12 18.59
C MET A 1 -7.64 -15.24 18.42
N ARG A 2 -8.46 -14.40 19.06
CA ARG A 2 -9.95 -14.46 18.99
C ARG A 2 -10.46 -14.23 17.55
N LEU A 3 -11.57 -14.87 17.18
CA LEU A 3 -12.16 -14.82 15.83
C LEU A 3 -12.42 -13.38 15.34
N TRP A 4 -13.00 -12.53 16.18
CA TRP A 4 -13.29 -11.13 15.83
C TRP A 4 -12.01 -10.34 15.47
N LYS A 5 -10.88 -10.60 16.15
CA LYS A 5 -9.59 -9.98 15.83
C LYS A 5 -9.06 -10.44 14.47
N LYS A 6 -9.31 -11.70 14.07
CA LYS A 6 -8.96 -12.21 12.73
C LYS A 6 -9.77 -11.50 11.65
N LYS A 7 -11.08 -11.33 11.87
CA LYS A 7 -11.96 -10.56 10.97
C LYS A 7 -11.50 -9.11 10.82
N GLU A 8 -11.22 -8.42 11.93
CA GLU A 8 -10.70 -7.04 11.91
C GLU A 8 -9.35 -6.96 11.18
N THR A 9 -8.46 -7.93 11.39
CA THR A 9 -7.16 -8.00 10.69
C THR A 9 -7.37 -8.09 9.17
N ILE A 10 -8.27 -8.95 8.71
CA ILE A 10 -8.60 -9.08 7.27
C ILE A 10 -9.15 -7.75 6.72
N GLU A 11 -10.05 -7.08 7.44
CA GLU A 11 -10.57 -5.77 6.99
C GLU A 11 -9.48 -4.69 6.88
N LEU A 12 -8.55 -4.65 7.83
CA LEU A 12 -7.43 -3.73 7.79
C LEU A 12 -6.49 -4.05 6.62
N LEU A 13 -6.24 -5.33 6.35
CA LEU A 13 -5.48 -5.78 5.19
C LEU A 13 -6.15 -5.42 3.87
N GLU A 14 -7.47 -5.59 3.74
CA GLU A 14 -8.26 -5.14 2.58
C GLU A 14 -8.12 -3.63 2.35
N LYS A 15 -8.23 -2.83 3.42
CA LYS A 15 -8.04 -1.36 3.38
C LYS A 15 -6.62 -0.99 2.94
N LEU A 16 -5.62 -1.78 3.30
CA LEU A 16 -4.25 -1.60 2.82
C LEU A 16 -4.10 -2.04 1.37
N ARG A 17 -4.69 -3.15 0.95
CA ARG A 17 -4.61 -3.62 -0.45
C ARG A 17 -5.10 -2.53 -1.40
N VAL A 18 -6.32 -2.02 -1.19
CA VAL A 18 -6.90 -0.99 -2.06
C VAL A 18 -6.04 0.28 -2.08
N MET A 19 -5.52 0.70 -0.93
CA MET A 19 -4.66 1.88 -0.86
C MET A 19 -3.36 1.69 -1.65
N ASN A 20 -2.69 0.55 -1.48
CA ASN A 20 -1.42 0.26 -2.15
C ASN A 20 -1.60 0.04 -3.65
N TYR A 21 -2.72 -0.55 -4.06
CA TYR A 21 -3.09 -0.66 -5.47
C TYR A 21 -3.23 0.72 -6.12
N LYS A 22 -3.96 1.63 -5.44
CA LYS A 22 -4.11 3.01 -5.91
C LYS A 22 -2.78 3.75 -5.99
N SER A 23 -1.88 3.53 -5.04
CA SER A 23 -0.53 4.11 -5.06
C SER A 23 0.33 3.53 -6.17
N ALA A 24 0.32 2.20 -6.37
CA ALA A 24 1.07 1.53 -7.43
C ALA A 24 0.70 2.09 -8.81
N PHE A 25 -0.60 2.21 -9.09
CA PHE A 25 -1.06 2.76 -10.36
C PHE A 25 -0.63 4.21 -10.59
N ILE A 26 -0.64 5.03 -9.53
CA ILE A 26 -0.13 6.41 -9.61
C ILE A 26 1.36 6.41 -9.92
N TYR A 27 2.15 5.55 -9.29
CA TYR A 27 3.59 5.46 -9.55
C TYR A 27 3.86 4.93 -10.95
N LYS A 28 2.98 4.06 -11.48
CA LYS A 28 3.01 3.65 -12.88
C LYS A 28 2.91 4.84 -13.82
N ILE A 29 1.87 5.66 -13.65
CA ILE A 29 1.68 6.88 -14.46
C ILE A 29 2.85 7.84 -14.28
N ALA A 30 3.28 8.06 -13.03
CA ALA A 30 4.36 8.99 -12.72
C ALA A 30 5.69 8.59 -13.40
N PHE A 31 6.06 7.30 -13.41
CA PHE A 31 7.28 6.89 -14.11
C PHE A 31 7.11 6.92 -15.63
N SER A 32 5.91 6.64 -16.17
CA SER A 32 5.65 6.72 -17.61
C SER A 32 5.77 8.15 -18.14
N ASN A 33 5.41 9.15 -17.34
CA ASN A 33 5.37 10.55 -17.75
C ASN A 33 6.64 11.35 -17.35
N GLU A 34 7.52 10.79 -16.52
CA GLU A 34 8.71 11.48 -16.03
C GLU A 34 9.89 11.34 -17.01
N LYS A 35 10.43 12.48 -17.46
CA LYS A 35 11.58 12.53 -18.38
C LYS A 35 12.91 12.36 -17.64
N ARG A 36 13.01 12.80 -16.39
CA ARG A 36 14.24 12.74 -15.60
C ARG A 36 14.52 11.30 -15.17
N LEU A 37 15.63 10.74 -15.66
CA LEU A 37 15.98 9.32 -15.44
C LEU A 37 15.99 8.93 -13.96
N ILE A 38 16.54 9.78 -13.09
CA ILE A 38 16.62 9.54 -11.63
C ILE A 38 15.23 9.37 -11.02
N LEU A 39 14.32 10.32 -11.29
CA LEU A 39 12.95 10.26 -10.77
C LEU A 39 12.13 9.14 -11.40
N ARG A 40 12.33 8.88 -12.68
CA ARG A 40 11.71 7.75 -13.37
C ARG A 40 12.08 6.42 -12.71
N ASN A 41 13.36 6.22 -12.43
CA ASN A 41 13.86 5.04 -11.74
C ASN A 41 13.31 4.95 -10.31
N PHE A 42 13.26 6.07 -9.60
CA PHE A 42 12.66 6.13 -8.27
C PHE A 42 11.18 5.73 -8.27
N TYR A 43 10.36 6.30 -9.16
CA TYR A 43 8.95 5.93 -9.29
C TYR A 43 8.76 4.48 -9.73
N ARG A 44 9.63 3.94 -10.60
CA ARG A 44 9.63 2.52 -10.96
C ARG A 44 9.92 1.62 -9.76
N LYS A 45 10.89 1.99 -8.91
CA LYS A 45 11.18 1.30 -7.64
C LYS A 45 9.98 1.33 -6.70
N LEU A 46 9.35 2.50 -6.52
CA LEU A 46 8.12 2.62 -5.72
C LEU A 46 7.00 1.72 -6.26
N TYR A 47 6.79 1.72 -7.58
CA TYR A 47 5.79 0.89 -8.23
C TYR A 47 6.01 -0.61 -7.95
N ALA A 48 7.22 -1.10 -8.20
CA ALA A 48 7.59 -2.49 -7.96
C ALA A 48 7.41 -2.88 -6.49
N GLN A 49 7.82 -2.01 -5.56
CA GLN A 49 7.65 -2.23 -4.13
C GLN A 49 6.18 -2.34 -3.73
N LYS A 50 5.29 -1.50 -4.28
CA LYS A 50 3.85 -1.60 -3.99
C LYS A 50 3.24 -2.88 -4.54
N LEU A 51 3.64 -3.31 -5.74
CA LEU A 51 3.18 -4.58 -6.31
C LEU A 51 3.61 -5.79 -5.48
N ALA A 52 4.87 -5.85 -5.06
CA ALA A 52 5.38 -6.92 -4.20
C ALA A 52 4.55 -7.00 -2.91
N PHE A 53 4.32 -5.85 -2.26
CA PHE A 53 3.54 -5.79 -1.03
C PHE A 53 2.05 -6.15 -1.22
N LEU A 54 1.47 -5.91 -2.39
CA LEU A 54 0.10 -6.37 -2.68
C LEU A 54 0.03 -7.90 -2.68
N LYS A 55 1.01 -8.58 -3.28
CA LYS A 55 1.10 -10.05 -3.26
C LYS A 55 1.25 -10.56 -1.82
N ASP A 56 2.06 -9.89 -1.00
CA ASP A 56 2.23 -10.28 0.41
C ASP A 56 0.94 -10.07 1.21
N ILE A 57 0.23 -8.96 1.00
CA ILE A 57 -1.07 -8.72 1.63
C ILE A 57 -2.07 -9.81 1.23
N GLU A 58 -2.13 -10.19 -0.03
CA GLU A 58 -3.05 -11.23 -0.52
C GLU A 58 -2.76 -12.57 0.13
N LYS A 59 -1.50 -13.01 0.11
CA LYS A 59 -1.06 -14.22 0.82
C LYS A 59 -1.44 -14.19 2.30
N LYS A 60 -1.32 -13.03 2.95
CA LYS A 60 -1.68 -12.87 4.37
C LYS A 60 -3.19 -12.87 4.60
N ILE A 61 -3.98 -12.27 3.71
CA ILE A 61 -5.44 -12.37 3.78
C ILE A 61 -5.86 -13.83 3.70
N ASP A 62 -5.31 -14.59 2.75
CA ASP A 62 -5.69 -15.99 2.55
C ASP A 62 -5.19 -16.88 3.69
N GLN A 63 -3.99 -16.61 4.23
CA GLN A 63 -3.53 -17.24 5.47
C GLN A 63 -4.55 -17.02 6.61
N VAL A 64 -4.92 -15.78 6.89
CA VAL A 64 -5.84 -15.48 8.02
C VAL A 64 -7.23 -16.09 7.78
N LYS A 65 -7.71 -16.18 6.52
CA LYS A 65 -8.95 -16.90 6.19
C LYS A 65 -8.85 -18.39 6.48
N LYS A 66 -7.78 -19.06 6.05
CA LYS A 66 -7.54 -20.48 6.34
C LYS A 66 -7.45 -20.75 7.84
N GLU A 67 -6.93 -19.80 8.60
CA GLU A 67 -6.92 -19.88 10.07
C GLU A 67 -8.30 -19.64 10.72
N ILE A 68 -9.27 -19.05 10.01
CA ILE A 68 -10.67 -18.92 10.45
C ILE A 68 -11.44 -20.19 10.09
N SER A 69 -11.26 -20.65 8.85
CA SER A 69 -11.93 -21.82 8.29
C SER A 69 -10.92 -22.57 7.42
N PRO A 70 -10.38 -23.72 7.89
CA PRO A 70 -9.41 -24.51 7.13
C PRO A 70 -9.97 -25.02 5.79
N ILE A 71 -11.27 -25.34 5.79
CA ILE A 71 -12.07 -25.63 4.60
C ILE A 71 -12.84 -24.35 4.24
N GLU A 72 -13.03 -24.05 2.96
CA GLU A 72 -13.78 -22.87 2.53
C GLU A 72 -15.27 -22.99 2.92
N ASP A 73 -15.61 -22.61 4.15
CA ASP A 73 -16.98 -22.55 4.65
C ASP A 73 -17.59 -21.17 4.32
N PRO A 74 -18.61 -21.10 3.43
CA PRO A 74 -19.26 -19.85 3.06
C PRO A 74 -19.86 -19.10 4.26
N LYS A 75 -20.36 -19.79 5.28
CA LYS A 75 -21.00 -19.17 6.45
C LYS A 75 -19.98 -18.46 7.33
N LEU A 76 -18.83 -19.10 7.58
CA LEU A 76 -17.76 -18.51 8.39
C LEU A 76 -17.04 -17.36 7.67
N LEU A 77 -17.00 -17.38 6.34
CA LEU A 77 -16.36 -16.37 5.51
C LEU A 77 -17.32 -15.29 4.96
N ALA A 78 -18.62 -15.37 5.23
CA ALA A 78 -19.63 -14.41 4.73
C ALA A 78 -19.35 -12.93 5.09
N PHE A 79 -18.63 -12.69 6.19
CA PHE A 79 -18.21 -11.34 6.60
C PHE A 79 -17.20 -10.71 5.61
N TYR A 80 -16.46 -11.55 4.89
CA TYR A 80 -15.41 -11.11 3.98
C TYR A 80 -16.02 -10.72 2.63
N LYS A 81 -15.97 -9.43 2.31
CA LYS A 81 -16.28 -8.91 0.97
C LYS A 81 -15.03 -8.29 0.36
N ARG A 82 -14.60 -8.84 -0.79
CA ARG A 82 -13.44 -8.32 -1.52
C ARG A 82 -13.71 -6.88 -1.96
N ARG A 83 -12.87 -5.94 -1.52
CA ARG A 83 -12.99 -4.56 -1.97
C ARG A 83 -12.47 -4.43 -3.40
N ARG A 84 -13.25 -3.80 -4.27
CA ARG A 84 -12.86 -3.55 -5.66
C ARG A 84 -11.63 -2.63 -5.73
N CYS A 85 -10.66 -3.03 -6.52
CA CYS A 85 -9.47 -2.25 -6.83
C CYS A 85 -9.73 -1.39 -8.07
N GLU A 86 -10.68 -0.47 -7.98
CA GLU A 86 -11.12 0.35 -9.11
C GLU A 86 -10.77 1.84 -8.90
N PHE A 87 -10.61 2.53 -10.03
CA PHE A 87 -10.48 3.98 -10.10
C PHE A 87 -11.78 4.54 -10.66
N SER A 88 -12.37 5.54 -10.01
CA SER A 88 -13.44 6.29 -10.66
C SER A 88 -12.88 7.11 -11.82
N GLN A 89 -13.68 7.38 -12.85
CA GLN A 89 -13.28 8.25 -13.97
C GLN A 89 -12.81 9.64 -13.47
N LEU A 90 -13.52 10.18 -12.48
CA LEU A 90 -13.12 11.41 -11.78
C LEU A 90 -11.76 11.26 -11.09
N TYR A 91 -11.47 10.12 -10.47
CA TYR A 91 -10.17 9.87 -9.86
C TYR A 91 -9.06 9.94 -10.91
N LEU A 92 -9.25 9.39 -12.10
CA LEU A 92 -8.25 9.44 -13.16
C LEU A 92 -8.03 10.88 -13.66
N LYS A 93 -9.10 11.63 -13.97
CA LYS A 93 -9.03 13.01 -14.51
C LYS A 93 -8.12 13.95 -13.69
N TYR A 94 -8.20 13.92 -12.37
CA TYR A 94 -7.41 14.83 -11.49
C TYR A 94 -6.04 14.27 -11.05
N LYS A 95 -5.74 13.01 -11.39
CA LYS A 95 -4.57 12.28 -10.88
C LYS A 95 -3.56 11.93 -11.97
N LEU A 96 -3.72 12.44 -13.19
CA LEU A 96 -2.74 12.26 -14.28
C LEU A 96 -1.49 13.14 -14.10
N ASN A 97 -1.62 14.28 -13.41
CA ASN A 97 -0.50 15.20 -13.13
C ASN A 97 -0.01 15.05 -11.68
N TYR A 98 0.79 14.00 -11.42
CA TYR A 98 1.46 13.82 -10.13
C TYR A 98 2.83 14.48 -10.11
N THR A 99 2.97 15.46 -9.22
CA THR A 99 4.26 16.02 -8.87
C THR A 99 4.94 15.17 -7.80
N TYR A 100 6.27 15.29 -7.71
CA TYR A 100 7.09 14.66 -6.69
C TYR A 100 6.57 14.90 -5.26
N ALA A 101 6.16 16.14 -4.95
CA ALA A 101 5.56 16.49 -3.67
C ALA A 101 4.26 15.72 -3.36
N LYS A 102 3.43 15.44 -4.37
CA LYS A 102 2.21 14.63 -4.19
C LYS A 102 2.55 13.16 -3.93
N VAL A 103 3.61 12.63 -4.55
CA VAL A 103 4.14 11.28 -4.28
C VAL A 103 4.65 11.19 -2.84
N TYR A 104 5.40 12.19 -2.39
CA TYR A 104 5.90 12.27 -1.02
C TYR A 104 4.76 12.28 0.01
N LYS A 105 3.79 13.19 -0.16
CA LYS A 105 2.61 13.27 0.73
C LYS A 105 1.87 11.94 0.81
N ARG A 106 1.86 11.15 -0.28
CA ARG A 106 1.22 9.83 -0.33
C ARG A 106 2.02 8.75 0.40
N GLU A 107 3.35 8.72 0.23
CA GLU A 107 4.21 7.80 0.98
C GLU A 107 4.16 8.10 2.47
N PHE A 108 4.19 9.37 2.87
CA PHE A 108 4.06 9.78 4.26
C PHE A 108 2.71 9.41 4.87
N LYS A 109 1.59 9.61 4.14
CA LYS A 109 0.27 9.13 4.55
C LYS A 109 0.24 7.60 4.72
N SER A 110 0.88 6.87 3.82
CA SER A 110 0.97 5.40 3.89
C SER A 110 1.76 4.97 5.12
N PHE A 111 2.92 5.60 5.38
CA PHE A 111 3.74 5.37 6.56
C PHE A 111 2.95 5.54 7.88
N LYS A 112 2.26 6.68 8.04
CA LYS A 112 1.39 6.93 9.20
C LYS A 112 0.30 5.87 9.34
N LYS A 113 -0.28 5.43 8.23
CA LYS A 113 -1.32 4.39 8.24
C LYS A 113 -0.77 3.03 8.67
N TYR A 114 0.42 2.64 8.20
CA TYR A 114 1.06 1.39 8.65
C TYR A 114 1.37 1.44 10.14
N GLN A 115 1.86 2.57 10.67
CA GLN A 115 2.08 2.73 12.11
C GLN A 115 0.78 2.57 12.90
N LYS A 116 -0.31 3.22 12.45
CA LYS A 116 -1.64 3.07 13.07
C LYS A 116 -2.18 1.64 12.99
N TYR A 117 -1.87 0.88 11.94
CA TYR A 117 -2.39 -0.48 11.78
C TYR A 117 -1.52 -1.50 12.54
N LEU A 118 -0.22 -1.25 12.66
CA LEU A 118 0.67 -2.01 13.53
C LEU A 118 0.27 -1.90 15.01
N SER A 119 -0.32 -0.81 15.49
CA SER A 119 -0.82 -0.76 16.86
C SER A 119 -2.14 -1.52 17.07
N LYS A 120 -2.86 -1.86 15.99
CA LYS A 120 -4.17 -2.53 16.04
C LYS A 120 -4.10 -4.03 15.74
N ILE A 121 -3.19 -4.44 14.86
CA ILE A 121 -3.07 -5.83 14.41
C ILE A 121 -2.16 -6.58 15.37
N ASN A 122 -2.69 -7.61 16.03
CA ASN A 122 -1.93 -8.49 16.93
C ASN A 122 -1.45 -9.78 16.24
N HIS A 123 -1.79 -9.98 14.97
CA HIS A 123 -1.38 -11.16 14.23
C HIS A 123 0.12 -11.12 13.86
N ALA A 124 0.95 -11.93 14.52
CA ALA A 124 2.41 -11.86 14.40
C ALA A 124 2.92 -11.89 12.94
N SER A 125 2.46 -12.87 12.15
CA SER A 125 2.91 -13.01 10.75
C SER A 125 2.49 -11.83 9.85
N VAL A 126 1.37 -11.16 10.17
CA VAL A 126 0.90 -9.97 9.45
C VAL A 126 1.71 -8.76 9.88
N ARG A 127 1.97 -8.62 11.18
CA ARG A 127 2.79 -7.52 11.73
C ARG A 127 4.18 -7.53 11.12
N ALA A 128 4.80 -8.68 10.94
CA ALA A 128 6.12 -8.82 10.32
C ALA A 128 6.14 -8.20 8.91
N VAL A 129 5.19 -8.59 8.05
CA VAL A 129 5.05 -8.07 6.68
C VAL A 129 4.77 -6.55 6.67
N LEU A 130 3.90 -6.07 7.58
CA LEU A 130 3.61 -4.64 7.69
C LEU A 130 4.81 -3.83 8.18
N LEU A 131 5.58 -4.38 9.12
CA LEU A 131 6.75 -3.73 9.69
C LEU A 131 7.85 -3.61 8.63
N GLU A 132 8.15 -4.70 7.92
CA GLU A 132 9.12 -4.71 6.83
C GLU A 132 8.76 -3.67 5.76
N HIS A 133 7.51 -3.65 5.30
CA HIS A 133 7.08 -2.67 4.31
C HIS A 133 7.11 -1.24 4.85
N LYS A 134 6.77 -1.02 6.13
CA LYS A 134 6.90 0.29 6.78
C LYS A 134 8.35 0.80 6.75
N HIS A 135 9.34 -0.07 7.00
CA HIS A 135 10.76 0.30 6.93
C HIS A 135 11.19 0.66 5.51
N LYS A 136 10.73 -0.09 4.50
CA LYS A 136 10.94 0.25 3.09
C LYS A 136 10.36 1.62 2.75
N VAL A 137 9.14 1.92 3.18
CA VAL A 137 8.51 3.24 2.97
C VAL A 137 9.23 4.35 3.73
N LYS A 138 9.72 4.10 4.95
CA LYS A 138 10.55 5.06 5.69
C LYS A 138 11.82 5.41 4.92
N THR A 139 12.47 4.41 4.33
CA THR A 139 13.67 4.57 3.50
C THR A 139 13.38 5.42 2.28
N ASN A 140 12.28 5.15 1.57
CA ASN A 140 11.85 5.97 0.44
C ASN A 140 11.61 7.43 0.84
N ILE A 141 10.94 7.68 1.97
CA ILE A 141 10.69 9.04 2.49
C ILE A 141 12.03 9.74 2.79
N GLY A 142 13.00 9.03 3.36
CA GLY A 142 14.36 9.55 3.58
C GLY A 142 15.07 9.92 2.28
N GLU A 143 15.07 9.01 1.30
CA GLU A 143 15.57 9.27 -0.06
C GLU A 143 14.87 10.49 -0.68
N MET A 144 13.57 10.64 -0.45
CA MET A 144 12.81 11.76 -0.99
C MET A 144 13.19 13.12 -0.40
N ASN A 145 13.57 13.14 0.88
CA ASN A 145 14.00 14.34 1.57
C ASN A 145 15.45 14.72 1.21
N ASN A 146 16.29 13.71 0.96
CA ASN A 146 17.73 13.90 0.72
C ASN A 146 18.07 14.27 -0.74
N THR A 147 17.19 13.95 -1.70
CA THR A 147 17.43 14.21 -3.13
C THR A 147 17.39 15.70 -3.51
N GLY A 148 17.03 16.62 -2.63
CA GLY A 148 17.01 18.07 -2.92
C GLY A 148 15.94 18.52 -3.93
N ILE A 149 15.24 17.59 -4.59
CA ILE A 149 14.19 17.85 -5.59
C ILE A 149 13.00 18.61 -5.00
N MET A 150 12.74 18.48 -3.69
CA MET A 150 11.74 19.31 -2.99
C MET A 150 12.22 20.72 -2.67
N LYS A 151 13.53 20.97 -2.64
CA LYS A 151 14.12 22.30 -2.39
C LYS A 151 14.25 23.14 -3.67
N PHE A 152 14.32 22.49 -4.83
CA PHE A 152 14.40 23.14 -6.13
C PHE A 152 13.27 22.64 -7.05
N PRO A 153 12.03 23.12 -6.85
CA PRO A 153 10.99 22.94 -7.84
C PRO A 153 11.35 23.78 -9.06
N VAL A 154 12.03 23.18 -10.03
CA VAL A 154 12.24 23.86 -11.31
C VAL A 154 10.88 24.03 -11.98
N ALA A 155 10.62 25.27 -12.40
CA ALA A 155 9.39 25.81 -12.96
C ALA A 155 8.78 24.96 -14.08
#